data_AF-A0A6I7F9N9-F1
#
_entry.id   AF-A0A6I7F9N9-F1
#
_cell.length_a   1.000
_cell.length_b   1.000
_cell.length_c   1.000
_cell.angle_alpha   90.00
_cell.angle_beta   90.00
_cell.angle_gamma   90.00
#
_symmetry.space_group_name_H-M   'P 1'
#
loop_
_entity.id
_entity.type
_entity.pdbx_description
1 polymer ?
#
loop_
_entity_poly.entity_id
_entity_poly.type
_entity_poly.pdbx_seq_one_letter_code
_entity_poly.pdbx_strand_id
1 'polypeptide(L)'
;MKYKKIITLSIGIPILLGGCMNLDLGNHDKNGGKTEANSQAEYNQNLISVQDYTGQGYELDGGEETTKIAEAHREEIEKAVKTFFLDKYKTKVKVHHIVGALNAASVFVESEGEPHFHTYAVVPIDVKAEEVLTDKVWSQEGQVESAINSGIYAMVFDQELGKLDDYLAKTAKQEPVVGMRQEAVNNVMASGFHTIYYYITTFDDSLDKVYLKYLKNPNKSKEEWKREIKHSKTDPESFYVTIHLFMEKPNTEPDKSIFDQIVKDMENMEGLAPGQYSVFLHDNTINKKAGSNSQENTLERSDPTYIMKD
;
A
#
# COMPACT_ATOMS: atom_id res chain seq x y z
N MET A 1 8.90 28.83 -27.90
CA MET A 1 7.57 29.20 -27.38
C MET A 1 7.68 29.18 -25.86
N LYS A 2 7.44 30.30 -25.18
CA LYS A 2 7.72 30.48 -23.75
C LYS A 2 6.67 29.76 -22.91
N TYR A 3 7.08 28.78 -22.11
CA TYR A 3 6.21 28.10 -21.15
C TYR A 3 5.81 29.10 -20.05
N LYS A 4 4.51 29.41 -19.97
CA LYS A 4 3.95 30.15 -18.84
C LYS A 4 3.93 29.23 -17.63
N LYS A 5 4.61 29.63 -16.56
CA LYS A 5 4.47 29.02 -15.23
C LYS A 5 3.03 29.19 -14.78
N ILE A 6 2.26 28.10 -14.75
CA ILE A 6 0.99 28.05 -14.03
C ILE A 6 1.36 27.77 -12.58
N ILE A 7 1.15 28.77 -11.73
CA ILE A 7 1.21 28.63 -10.28
C ILE A 7 -0.08 27.94 -9.88
N THR A 8 -0.05 26.62 -9.75
CA THR A 8 -1.12 25.87 -9.09
C THR A 8 -1.04 26.17 -7.60
N LEU A 9 -2.14 26.67 -7.04
CA LEU A 9 -2.35 26.80 -5.61
C LEU A 9 -2.25 25.40 -5.00
N SER A 10 -1.13 25.11 -4.35
CA SER A 10 -0.93 23.94 -3.52
C SER A 10 -1.79 24.09 -2.26
N ILE A 11 -3.05 23.69 -2.36
CA ILE A 11 -3.88 23.36 -1.19
C ILE A 11 -3.26 22.09 -0.63
N GLY A 12 -2.59 22.21 0.52
CA GLY A 12 -2.03 21.07 1.25
C GLY A 12 -3.17 20.13 1.65
N ILE A 13 -3.39 19.09 0.85
CA ILE A 13 -4.26 17.97 1.17
C ILE A 13 -3.43 17.05 2.09
N PRO A 14 -3.90 16.71 3.30
CA PRO A 14 -3.23 15.74 4.15
C PRO A 14 -3.06 14.44 3.35
N ILE A 15 -1.81 14.00 3.30
CA ILE A 15 -1.36 12.88 2.50
C ILE A 15 -2.09 11.63 2.98
N LEU A 16 -3.04 11.14 2.17
CA LEU A 16 -3.79 9.89 2.37
C LEU A 16 -2.91 8.69 2.00
N LEU A 17 -1.69 8.64 2.55
CA LEU A 17 -0.87 7.43 2.51
C LEU A 17 -1.46 6.46 3.53
N GLY A 18 -2.22 5.48 3.05
CA GLY A 18 -2.56 4.31 3.83
C GLY A 18 -1.28 3.67 4.38
N GLY A 19 -1.18 3.57 5.70
CA GLY A 19 -0.19 2.74 6.39
C GLY A 19 1.26 3.23 6.31
N CYS A 20 1.63 4.08 7.26
CA CYS A 20 2.97 4.15 7.89
C CYS A 20 4.19 4.33 6.96
N MET A 21 4.49 5.58 6.57
CA MET A 21 5.88 6.03 6.64
C MET A 21 6.10 6.61 8.04
N ASN A 22 6.94 5.96 8.85
CA ASN A 22 7.60 6.63 9.97
C ASN A 22 8.53 7.70 9.38
N LEU A 23 7.97 8.88 9.11
CA LEU A 23 8.73 10.11 8.95
C LEU A 23 8.78 10.75 10.34
N ASP A 24 9.96 10.67 10.94
CA ASP A 24 10.37 11.46 12.09
C ASP A 24 10.16 12.96 11.79
N LEU A 25 8.95 13.47 12.05
CA LEU A 25 8.62 14.88 11.93
C LEU A 25 9.10 15.58 13.20
N GLY A 26 10.40 15.86 13.19
CA GLY A 26 11.00 16.89 14.03
C GLY A 26 10.21 18.20 13.91
N ASN A 27 9.41 18.48 14.94
CA ASN A 27 9.13 19.78 15.54
C ASN A 27 8.94 20.97 14.57
N HIS A 28 7.69 21.25 14.18
CA HIS A 28 7.16 22.62 14.04
C HIS A 28 5.64 22.62 13.78
N ASP A 29 4.82 22.72 14.84
CA ASP A 29 3.99 23.90 15.09
C ASP A 29 2.90 23.65 16.14
N LYS A 30 2.85 24.58 17.09
CA LYS A 30 1.89 24.65 18.20
C LYS A 30 0.54 25.16 17.67
N ASN A 31 -0.49 24.33 17.69
CA ASN A 31 -1.84 24.67 18.21
C ASN A 31 -2.85 23.55 17.92
N GLY A 32 -3.30 22.88 18.98
CA GLY A 32 -4.42 21.94 18.92
C GLY A 32 -4.35 20.90 20.02
N GLY A 33 -4.83 21.25 21.21
CA GLY A 33 -4.86 20.33 22.35
C GLY A 33 -5.77 19.13 22.10
N LYS A 34 -5.20 18.03 21.62
CA LYS A 34 -5.68 16.67 21.89
C LYS A 34 -4.53 15.95 22.58
N THR A 35 -4.68 15.72 23.88
CA THR A 35 -3.72 14.95 24.69
C THR A 35 -3.53 13.57 24.08
N GLU A 36 -2.28 13.13 23.89
CA GLU A 36 -1.88 11.82 23.33
C GLU A 36 -2.58 10.62 23.99
N ALA A 37 -2.99 10.76 25.26
CA ALA A 37 -3.77 9.74 25.97
C ALA A 37 -5.18 9.49 25.39
N ASN A 38 -5.82 10.52 24.82
CA ASN A 38 -7.15 10.37 24.21
C ASN A 38 -7.08 9.68 22.83
N SER A 39 -5.99 9.87 22.08
CA SER A 39 -5.81 9.20 20.77
C SER A 39 -5.50 7.72 20.90
N GLN A 40 -4.71 7.31 21.89
CA GLN A 40 -4.40 5.88 22.10
C GLN A 40 -5.61 5.08 22.60
N ALA A 41 -6.43 5.67 23.49
CA ALA A 41 -7.66 5.05 23.95
C ALA A 41 -8.67 4.86 22.81
N GLU A 42 -8.82 5.85 21.94
CA GLU A 42 -9.66 5.76 20.74
C GLU A 42 -9.10 4.75 19.73
N TYR A 43 -7.78 4.68 19.56
CA TYR A 43 -7.12 3.66 18.75
C TYR A 43 -7.45 2.25 19.25
N ASN A 44 -7.27 1.99 20.54
CA ASN A 44 -7.50 0.69 21.15
C ASN A 44 -8.97 0.23 21.08
N GLN A 45 -9.93 1.16 21.09
CA GLN A 45 -11.37 0.85 20.93
C GLN A 45 -11.73 0.37 19.51
N ASN A 46 -10.87 0.63 18.53
CA ASN A 46 -11.08 0.27 17.13
C ASN A 46 -10.32 -0.99 16.71
N LEU A 47 -9.64 -1.66 17.64
CA LEU A 47 -8.94 -2.91 17.37
C LEU A 47 -9.91 -4.08 17.19
N ILE A 48 -9.67 -4.85 16.15
CA ILE A 48 -10.36 -6.13 15.88
C ILE A 48 -9.33 -7.19 15.50
N SER A 49 -9.74 -8.46 15.48
CA SER A 49 -8.87 -9.53 14.97
C SER A 49 -8.56 -9.30 13.50
N VAL A 50 -7.29 -9.45 13.11
CA VAL A 50 -6.85 -9.44 11.71
C VAL A 50 -7.55 -10.51 10.87
N GLN A 51 -7.95 -11.64 11.48
CA GLN A 51 -8.68 -12.72 10.81
C GLN A 51 -10.18 -12.45 10.65
N ASP A 52 -10.71 -11.45 11.35
CA ASP A 52 -12.07 -10.96 11.17
C ASP A 52 -12.13 -9.72 10.26
N TYR A 53 -10.99 -9.10 9.97
CA TYR A 53 -10.92 -7.88 9.16
C TYR A 53 -10.95 -8.17 7.66
N THR A 54 -11.94 -7.63 6.98
CA THR A 54 -12.10 -7.64 5.52
C THR A 54 -12.09 -6.22 4.95
N GLY A 55 -11.66 -5.21 5.71
CA GLY A 55 -11.76 -3.80 5.35
C GLY A 55 -12.98 -3.06 5.94
N GLN A 56 -13.79 -3.72 6.76
CA GLN A 56 -14.97 -3.12 7.37
C GLN A 56 -14.61 -2.01 8.35
N GLY A 57 -15.31 -0.87 8.23
CA GLY A 57 -15.09 0.29 9.10
C GLY A 57 -13.82 1.08 8.78
N TYR A 58 -13.13 0.77 7.67
CA TYR A 58 -12.07 1.63 7.16
C TYR A 58 -12.65 2.98 6.76
N GLU A 59 -12.03 4.05 7.22
CA GLU A 59 -12.55 5.41 7.08
C GLU A 59 -11.40 6.35 6.71
N LEU A 60 -11.68 7.34 5.88
CA LEU A 60 -10.79 8.47 5.64
C LEU A 60 -11.37 9.74 6.28
N ASP A 61 -10.48 10.63 6.71
CA ASP A 61 -10.88 11.85 7.39
C ASP A 61 -11.85 12.69 6.55
N GLY A 62 -12.96 13.10 7.19
CA GLY A 62 -14.02 13.88 6.53
C GLY A 62 -14.86 13.09 5.52
N GLY A 63 -14.80 11.75 5.56
CA GLY A 63 -15.40 10.88 4.57
C GLY A 63 -16.85 10.45 4.78
N GLU A 64 -17.47 10.72 5.94
CA GLU A 64 -18.75 10.09 6.29
C GLU A 64 -19.89 10.46 5.31
N GLU A 65 -20.01 11.74 4.95
CA GLU A 65 -21.03 12.23 4.02
C GLU A 65 -20.71 11.81 2.57
N THR A 66 -19.45 11.99 2.15
CA THR A 66 -19.00 11.63 0.81
C THR A 66 -19.03 10.13 0.55
N THR A 67 -18.91 9.28 1.59
CA THR A 67 -19.09 7.82 1.46
C THR A 67 -20.52 7.49 1.04
N LYS A 68 -21.53 8.16 1.63
CA LYS A 68 -22.94 7.94 1.29
C LYS A 68 -23.22 8.35 -0.16
N ILE A 69 -22.70 9.50 -0.57
CA ILE A 69 -22.81 9.98 -1.96
C ILE A 69 -22.09 9.01 -2.90
N ALA A 70 -20.86 8.61 -2.58
CA ALA A 70 -20.07 7.75 -3.44
C ALA A 70 -20.72 6.36 -3.64
N GLU A 71 -21.28 5.77 -2.60
CA GLU A 71 -22.00 4.49 -2.71
C GLU A 71 -23.30 4.62 -3.53
N ALA A 72 -24.02 5.75 -3.42
CA ALA A 72 -25.19 6.02 -4.26
C ALA A 72 -24.83 6.14 -5.76
N HIS A 73 -23.59 6.55 -6.06
CA HIS A 73 -23.06 6.74 -7.42
C HIS A 73 -22.02 5.68 -7.82
N ARG A 74 -22.00 4.52 -7.14
CA ARG A 74 -20.95 3.49 -7.29
C ARG A 74 -20.68 3.10 -8.73
N GLU A 75 -21.71 2.79 -9.52
CA GLU A 75 -21.55 2.34 -10.91
C GLU A 75 -20.90 3.42 -11.79
N GLU A 76 -21.26 4.69 -11.57
CA GLU A 76 -20.71 5.83 -12.30
C GLU A 76 -19.24 6.05 -11.97
N ILE A 77 -18.91 6.01 -10.67
CA ILE A 77 -17.55 6.10 -10.15
C ILE A 77 -16.69 4.95 -10.70
N GLU A 78 -17.15 3.70 -10.61
CA GLU A 78 -16.39 2.55 -11.08
C GLU A 78 -16.05 2.67 -12.56
N LYS A 79 -17.03 3.09 -13.39
CA LYS A 79 -16.81 3.31 -14.82
C LYS A 79 -15.80 4.42 -15.08
N ALA A 80 -15.89 5.54 -14.36
CA ALA A 80 -14.98 6.67 -14.51
C ALA A 80 -13.55 6.28 -14.14
N VAL A 81 -13.37 5.57 -13.01
CA VAL A 81 -12.05 5.10 -12.55
C VAL A 81 -11.45 4.08 -13.50
N LYS A 82 -12.21 3.07 -13.95
CA LYS A 82 -11.74 2.10 -14.95
C LYS A 82 -11.29 2.79 -16.24
N THR A 83 -12.05 3.80 -16.70
CA THR A 83 -11.68 4.61 -17.88
C THR A 83 -10.41 5.41 -17.63
N PHE A 84 -10.30 6.06 -16.47
CA PHE A 84 -9.11 6.82 -16.07
C PHE A 84 -7.83 5.96 -16.09
N PHE A 85 -7.85 4.77 -15.48
CA PHE A 85 -6.70 3.86 -15.49
C PHE A 85 -6.36 3.36 -16.90
N LEU A 86 -7.37 3.01 -17.70
CA LEU A 86 -7.13 2.56 -19.07
C LEU A 86 -6.51 3.67 -19.93
N ASP A 87 -7.05 4.89 -19.84
CA ASP A 87 -6.64 6.00 -20.69
C ASP A 87 -5.30 6.61 -20.25
N LYS A 88 -5.11 6.85 -18.95
CA LYS A 88 -3.91 7.49 -18.39
C LYS A 88 -2.76 6.51 -18.23
N TYR A 89 -3.04 5.32 -17.71
CA TYR A 89 -2.02 4.35 -17.29
C TYR A 89 -1.87 3.15 -18.22
N LYS A 90 -2.78 2.96 -19.19
CA LYS A 90 -2.79 1.80 -20.11
C LYS A 90 -3.02 0.49 -19.38
N THR A 91 -3.73 0.54 -18.25
CA THR A 91 -3.95 -0.60 -17.36
C THR A 91 -5.45 -0.79 -17.13
N LYS A 92 -5.91 -2.03 -17.26
CA LYS A 92 -7.25 -2.41 -16.80
C LYS A 92 -7.20 -2.66 -15.30
N VAL A 93 -8.26 -2.27 -14.60
CA VAL A 93 -8.32 -2.42 -13.14
C VAL A 93 -9.69 -2.92 -12.69
N LYS A 94 -9.67 -3.66 -11.59
CA LYS A 94 -10.85 -4.03 -10.82
C LYS A 94 -10.99 -3.08 -9.63
N VAL A 95 -12.19 -2.57 -9.41
CA VAL A 95 -12.51 -1.76 -8.21
C VAL A 95 -12.92 -2.72 -7.08
N HIS A 96 -12.35 -2.52 -5.91
CA HIS A 96 -12.67 -3.31 -4.71
C HIS A 96 -13.49 -2.51 -3.70
N HIS A 97 -13.06 -1.28 -3.42
CA HIS A 97 -13.64 -0.47 -2.36
C HIS A 97 -13.71 1.00 -2.76
N ILE A 98 -14.74 1.70 -2.30
CA ILE A 98 -14.93 3.13 -2.47
C ILE A 98 -15.14 3.71 -1.08
N VAL A 99 -14.28 4.65 -0.71
CA VAL A 99 -14.27 5.22 0.63
C VAL A 99 -14.34 6.73 0.48
N GLY A 100 -15.33 7.37 1.09
CA GLY A 100 -15.40 8.81 1.11
C GLY A 100 -14.19 9.41 1.82
N ALA A 101 -13.73 10.55 1.33
CA ALA A 101 -12.75 11.42 1.95
C ALA A 101 -13.30 12.85 1.91
N LEU A 102 -12.61 13.80 2.53
CA LEU A 102 -13.02 15.22 2.50
C LEU A 102 -13.23 15.72 1.04
N ASN A 103 -14.49 16.01 0.68
CA ASN A 103 -14.93 16.47 -0.65
C ASN A 103 -14.55 15.54 -1.82
N ALA A 104 -14.34 14.23 -1.58
CA ALA A 104 -13.99 13.27 -2.60
C ALA A 104 -14.33 11.84 -2.18
N ALA A 105 -14.09 10.87 -3.05
CA ALA A 105 -13.97 9.46 -2.71
C ALA A 105 -12.63 8.90 -3.21
N SER A 106 -11.97 8.11 -2.38
CA SER A 106 -10.85 7.26 -2.78
C SER A 106 -11.38 5.91 -3.24
N VAL A 107 -10.94 5.48 -4.42
CA VAL A 107 -11.38 4.25 -5.06
C VAL A 107 -10.19 3.30 -5.16
N PHE A 108 -10.24 2.25 -4.34
CA PHE A 108 -9.22 1.22 -4.24
C PHE A 108 -9.36 0.23 -5.38
N VAL A 109 -8.26 0.01 -6.10
CA VAL A 109 -8.24 -0.80 -7.31
C VAL A 109 -7.07 -1.78 -7.32
N GLU A 110 -7.26 -2.87 -8.04
CA GLU A 110 -6.24 -3.88 -8.35
C GLU A 110 -6.08 -3.97 -9.88
N SER A 111 -4.86 -4.08 -10.39
CA SER A 111 -4.63 -4.29 -11.82
C SER A 111 -5.15 -5.66 -12.28
N GLU A 112 -5.73 -5.69 -13.48
CA GLU A 112 -6.12 -6.95 -14.12
C GLU A 112 -4.93 -7.54 -14.88
N GLY A 113 -4.32 -8.58 -14.30
CA GLY A 113 -3.16 -9.27 -14.88
C GLY A 113 -1.84 -8.56 -14.57
N GLU A 114 -0.81 -8.86 -15.36
CA GLU A 114 0.53 -8.33 -15.12
C GLU A 114 0.76 -6.95 -15.76
N PRO A 115 1.54 -6.05 -15.12
CA PRO A 115 2.07 -6.16 -13.76
C PRO A 115 0.97 -6.10 -12.69
N HIS A 116 1.00 -7.01 -11.72
CA HIS A 116 0.04 -7.04 -10.61
C HIS A 116 0.35 -5.96 -9.56
N PHE A 117 -0.64 -5.16 -9.18
CA PHE A 117 -0.52 -4.15 -8.12
C PHE A 117 -1.89 -3.66 -7.61
N HIS A 118 -1.90 -3.13 -6.39
CA HIS A 118 -2.98 -2.38 -5.79
C HIS A 118 -2.64 -0.90 -5.70
N THR A 119 -3.62 -0.04 -5.97
CA THR A 119 -3.47 1.41 -5.87
C THR A 119 -4.84 2.08 -5.68
N TYR A 120 -4.90 3.41 -5.71
CA TYR A 120 -6.16 4.14 -5.65
C TYR A 120 -6.21 5.31 -6.62
N ALA A 121 -7.43 5.72 -6.98
CA ALA A 121 -7.71 7.00 -7.62
C ALA A 121 -8.67 7.80 -6.75
N VAL A 122 -8.71 9.11 -6.96
CA VAL A 122 -9.57 10.04 -6.25
C VAL A 122 -10.61 10.61 -7.20
N VAL A 123 -11.87 10.53 -6.80
CA VAL A 123 -13.02 11.11 -7.51
C VAL A 123 -13.56 12.28 -6.69
N PRO A 124 -13.41 13.53 -7.14
CA PRO A 124 -13.97 14.67 -6.43
C PRO A 124 -15.49 14.61 -6.33
N ILE A 125 -16.05 15.11 -5.23
CA ILE A 125 -17.49 15.14 -4.97
C ILE A 125 -17.90 16.56 -4.60
N ASP A 126 -18.89 17.11 -5.29
CA ASP A 126 -19.59 18.31 -4.85
C ASP A 126 -20.66 17.90 -3.83
N VAL A 127 -20.30 18.04 -2.56
CA VAL A 127 -21.17 17.64 -1.43
C VAL A 127 -22.48 18.45 -1.41
N LYS A 128 -22.47 19.72 -1.85
CA LYS A 128 -23.68 20.55 -1.82
C LYS A 128 -24.67 20.17 -2.91
N ALA A 129 -24.15 19.78 -4.07
CA ALA A 129 -24.96 19.30 -5.19
C ALA A 129 -25.26 17.80 -5.10
N GLU A 130 -24.60 17.08 -4.18
CA GLU A 130 -24.59 15.61 -4.12
C GLU A 130 -24.13 14.97 -5.45
N GLU A 131 -23.19 15.62 -6.14
CA GLU A 131 -22.73 15.22 -7.47
C GLU A 131 -21.30 14.67 -7.45
N VAL A 132 -21.08 13.57 -8.16
CA VAL A 132 -19.75 13.00 -8.41
C VAL A 132 -19.13 13.62 -9.66
N LEU A 133 -17.92 14.15 -9.56
CA LEU A 133 -17.24 14.82 -10.67
C LEU A 133 -16.38 13.82 -11.47
N THR A 134 -17.06 12.94 -12.21
CA THR A 134 -16.44 11.80 -12.93
C THR A 134 -15.51 12.19 -14.07
N ASP A 135 -15.55 13.45 -14.54
CA ASP A 135 -14.61 14.02 -15.50
C ASP A 135 -13.31 14.53 -14.84
N LYS A 136 -13.25 14.56 -13.51
CA LYS A 136 -12.12 15.09 -12.72
C LYS A 136 -11.42 14.02 -11.89
N VAL A 137 -11.52 12.75 -12.28
CA VAL A 137 -10.75 11.68 -11.62
C VAL A 137 -9.26 11.97 -11.72
N TRP A 138 -8.56 11.83 -10.60
CA TRP A 138 -7.12 12.06 -10.51
C TRP A 138 -6.45 11.02 -9.62
N SER A 139 -5.12 11.03 -9.61
CA SER A 139 -4.28 10.19 -8.75
C SER A 139 -3.18 11.06 -8.15
N GLN A 140 -2.80 10.76 -6.91
CA GLN A 140 -1.66 11.43 -6.28
C GLN A 140 -0.39 11.14 -7.10
N GLU A 141 0.43 12.17 -7.30
CA GLU A 141 1.70 12.05 -8.02
C GLU A 141 2.60 11.01 -7.33
N GLY A 142 3.09 10.04 -8.09
CA GLY A 142 3.94 8.95 -7.60
C GLY A 142 3.18 7.72 -7.11
N GLN A 143 1.89 7.83 -6.77
CA GLN A 143 1.12 6.72 -6.19
C GLN A 143 0.94 5.56 -7.18
N VAL A 144 0.43 5.85 -8.37
CA VAL A 144 0.17 4.81 -9.39
C VAL A 144 1.48 4.42 -10.07
N GLU A 145 2.40 5.36 -10.23
CA GLU A 145 3.71 5.15 -10.79
C GLU A 145 4.54 4.17 -9.96
N SER A 146 4.62 4.37 -8.64
CA SER A 146 5.29 3.44 -7.70
C SER A 146 4.59 2.08 -7.67
N ALA A 147 3.26 2.05 -7.71
CA ALA A 147 2.51 0.80 -7.76
C ALA A 147 2.83 -0.03 -9.03
N ILE A 148 2.84 0.60 -10.20
CA ILE A 148 3.23 -0.04 -11.46
C ILE A 148 4.67 -0.56 -11.36
N ASN A 149 5.62 0.25 -10.85
CA ASN A 149 7.01 -0.15 -10.74
C ASN A 149 7.19 -1.36 -9.80
N SER A 150 6.50 -1.38 -8.66
CA SER A 150 6.50 -2.52 -7.74
C SER A 150 5.93 -3.80 -8.37
N GLY A 151 4.85 -3.68 -9.17
CA GLY A 151 4.29 -4.82 -9.90
C GLY A 151 5.21 -5.34 -11.01
N ILE A 152 5.89 -4.44 -11.73
CA ILE A 152 6.90 -4.83 -12.73
C ILE A 152 8.05 -5.55 -12.03
N TYR A 153 8.51 -5.07 -10.89
CA TYR A 153 9.53 -5.72 -10.09
C TYR A 153 9.10 -7.13 -9.66
N ALA A 154 7.89 -7.27 -9.11
CA ALA A 154 7.36 -8.56 -8.70
C ALA A 154 7.28 -9.57 -9.86
N MET A 155 6.79 -9.12 -11.02
CA MET A 155 6.77 -9.92 -12.24
C MET A 155 8.19 -10.33 -12.69
N VAL A 156 9.18 -9.45 -12.56
CA VAL A 156 10.58 -9.72 -12.97
C VAL A 156 11.27 -10.72 -12.05
N PHE A 157 10.95 -10.70 -10.77
CA PHE A 157 11.59 -11.50 -9.72
C PHE A 157 10.64 -12.55 -9.11
N ASP A 158 9.63 -13.02 -9.88
CA ASP A 158 8.62 -13.98 -9.42
C ASP A 158 9.20 -15.27 -8.81
N GLN A 159 10.36 -15.75 -9.27
CA GLN A 159 11.01 -16.98 -8.84
C GLN A 159 11.71 -16.74 -7.50
N GLU A 160 12.37 -15.60 -7.38
CA GLU A 160 13.03 -15.18 -6.17
C GLU A 160 12.02 -14.82 -5.07
N LEU A 161 10.91 -14.15 -5.41
CA LEU A 161 9.79 -13.89 -4.51
C LEU A 161 8.99 -15.16 -4.18
N GLY A 162 8.87 -16.10 -5.12
CA GLY A 162 8.23 -17.40 -4.86
C GLY A 162 8.91 -18.19 -3.74
N LYS A 163 10.21 -18.02 -3.53
CA LYS A 163 10.90 -18.60 -2.36
C LYS A 163 10.46 -17.95 -1.04
N LEU A 164 10.24 -16.63 -1.04
CA LEU A 164 9.70 -15.92 0.11
C LEU A 164 8.27 -16.38 0.39
N ASP A 165 7.44 -16.51 -0.65
CA ASP A 165 6.07 -16.99 -0.55
C ASP A 165 6.02 -18.39 0.09
N ASP A 166 6.84 -19.32 -0.43
CA ASP A 166 6.94 -20.68 0.08
C ASP A 166 7.39 -20.72 1.54
N TYR A 167 8.37 -19.87 1.89
CA TYR A 167 8.86 -19.75 3.26
C TYR A 167 7.76 -19.25 4.20
N LEU A 168 7.13 -18.12 3.89
CA LEU A 168 6.10 -17.50 4.74
C LEU A 168 4.88 -18.40 4.89
N ALA A 169 4.44 -19.04 3.79
CA ALA A 169 3.34 -20.00 3.83
C ALA A 169 3.67 -21.26 4.65
N LYS A 170 4.94 -21.69 4.67
CA LYS A 170 5.39 -22.79 5.53
C LYS A 170 5.45 -22.35 6.99
N THR A 171 6.00 -21.17 7.28
CA THR A 171 6.06 -20.60 8.62
C THR A 171 4.66 -20.48 9.22
N ALA A 172 3.69 -19.93 8.48
CA ALA A 172 2.30 -19.82 8.93
C ALA A 172 1.58 -21.18 9.15
N LYS A 173 2.12 -22.29 8.63
CA LYS A 173 1.60 -23.64 8.90
C LYS A 173 2.25 -24.30 10.12
N GLN A 174 3.46 -23.88 10.47
CA GLN A 174 4.28 -24.52 11.51
C GLN A 174 4.25 -23.75 12.81
N GLU A 175 4.12 -22.44 12.72
CA GLU A 175 4.10 -21.49 13.81
C GLU A 175 2.73 -20.82 13.90
N PRO A 176 2.28 -20.38 15.10
CA PRO A 176 0.98 -19.73 15.30
C PRO A 176 0.98 -18.27 14.80
N VAL A 177 1.31 -18.07 13.53
CA VAL A 177 1.32 -16.78 12.84
C VAL A 177 0.49 -16.83 11.56
N VAL A 178 -0.08 -15.69 11.19
CA VAL A 178 -0.97 -15.53 10.03
C VAL A 178 -0.65 -14.25 9.29
N GLY A 179 -1.05 -14.20 8.02
CA GLY A 179 -1.10 -12.98 7.24
C GLY A 179 -2.46 -12.29 7.35
N MET A 180 -2.61 -11.20 6.62
CA MET A 180 -3.90 -10.53 6.45
C MET A 180 -4.89 -11.39 5.64
N ARG A 181 -6.16 -11.03 5.68
CA ARG A 181 -7.13 -11.56 4.74
C ARG A 181 -6.96 -10.96 3.36
N GLN A 182 -7.12 -11.78 2.31
CA GLN A 182 -7.08 -11.28 0.94
C GLN A 182 -8.14 -10.19 0.70
N GLU A 183 -9.33 -10.29 1.33
CA GLU A 183 -10.33 -9.24 1.21
C GLU A 183 -9.89 -7.91 1.83
N ALA A 184 -9.18 -7.95 2.98
CA ALA A 184 -8.63 -6.73 3.59
C ALA A 184 -7.54 -6.11 2.72
N VAL A 185 -6.64 -6.94 2.17
CA VAL A 185 -5.62 -6.47 1.20
C VAL A 185 -6.31 -5.74 0.05
N ASN A 186 -7.28 -6.38 -0.58
CA ASN A 186 -7.98 -5.81 -1.73
C ASN A 186 -8.74 -4.51 -1.41
N ASN A 187 -9.35 -4.42 -0.23
CA ASN A 187 -10.23 -3.31 0.12
C ASN A 187 -9.51 -2.10 0.74
N VAL A 188 -8.28 -2.27 1.23
CA VAL A 188 -7.62 -1.26 2.07
C VAL A 188 -6.18 -0.98 1.66
N MET A 189 -5.50 -1.94 1.03
CA MET A 189 -4.12 -1.75 0.61
C MET A 189 -4.06 -1.11 -0.77
N ALA A 190 -3.13 -0.18 -0.94
CA ALA A 190 -2.98 0.57 -2.18
C ALA A 190 -1.54 1.00 -2.49
N SER A 191 -0.54 0.39 -1.85
CA SER A 191 0.87 0.80 -1.94
C SER A 191 1.71 0.01 -2.96
N GLY A 192 1.08 -0.68 -3.92
CA GLY A 192 1.78 -1.40 -4.98
C GLY A 192 1.49 -2.90 -4.99
N PHE A 193 2.50 -3.73 -5.24
CA PHE A 193 2.35 -5.17 -5.19
C PHE A 193 2.09 -5.62 -3.75
N HIS A 194 1.05 -6.43 -3.56
CA HIS A 194 0.64 -6.93 -2.25
C HIS A 194 0.33 -8.43 -2.30
N THR A 195 0.77 -9.13 -1.26
CA THR A 195 0.29 -10.46 -0.87
C THR A 195 -0.40 -10.36 0.49
N ILE A 196 -0.87 -11.49 1.02
CA ILE A 196 -1.38 -11.54 2.40
C ILE A 196 -0.29 -11.42 3.46
N TYR A 197 1.00 -11.58 3.11
CA TYR A 197 2.10 -11.58 4.07
C TYR A 197 3.06 -10.40 3.92
N TYR A 198 3.14 -9.80 2.73
CA TYR A 198 4.04 -8.68 2.49
C TYR A 198 3.57 -7.81 1.33
N TYR A 199 4.15 -6.63 1.25
CA TYR A 199 4.01 -5.75 0.11
C TYR A 199 5.35 -5.20 -0.36
N ILE A 200 5.36 -4.64 -1.56
CA ILE A 200 6.55 -4.03 -2.16
C ILE A 200 6.27 -2.57 -2.46
N THR A 201 7.07 -1.68 -1.87
CA THR A 201 7.08 -0.25 -2.20
C THR A 201 8.38 0.15 -2.88
N THR A 202 8.32 1.22 -3.67
CA THR A 202 9.50 1.77 -4.35
C THR A 202 9.66 3.26 -4.07
N PHE A 203 10.89 3.67 -3.77
CA PHE A 203 11.27 5.06 -3.49
C PHE A 203 12.55 5.42 -4.25
N ASP A 204 12.46 5.59 -5.57
CA ASP A 204 13.57 6.06 -6.39
C ASP A 204 13.09 6.68 -7.71
N ASP A 205 13.42 7.96 -7.92
CA ASP A 205 13.16 8.70 -9.15
C ASP A 205 13.76 8.01 -10.40
N SER A 206 14.78 7.17 -10.24
CA SER A 206 15.35 6.39 -11.34
C SER A 206 14.32 5.45 -11.99
N LEU A 207 13.32 5.02 -11.22
CA LEU A 207 12.22 4.15 -11.67
C LEU A 207 11.18 4.88 -12.54
N ASP A 208 11.18 6.21 -12.58
CA ASP A 208 10.35 6.97 -13.53
C ASP A 208 10.63 6.54 -14.97
N LYS A 209 11.88 6.17 -15.28
CA LYS A 209 12.25 5.67 -16.60
C LYS A 209 11.55 4.35 -16.92
N VAL A 210 11.41 3.46 -15.93
CA VAL A 210 10.74 2.16 -16.09
C VAL A 210 9.24 2.40 -16.33
N TYR A 211 8.61 3.21 -15.51
CA TYR A 211 7.22 3.64 -15.69
C TYR A 211 6.96 4.29 -17.07
N LEU A 212 7.83 5.21 -17.51
CA LEU A 212 7.68 5.85 -18.83
C LEU A 212 7.84 4.86 -19.99
N LYS A 213 8.53 3.74 -19.79
CA LYS A 213 8.57 2.63 -20.75
C LYS A 213 7.28 1.81 -20.70
N TYR A 214 6.70 1.63 -19.52
CA TYR A 214 5.42 0.94 -19.33
C TYR A 214 4.31 1.63 -20.12
N LEU A 215 4.16 2.95 -20.00
CA LEU A 215 3.15 3.70 -20.76
C LEU A 215 3.29 3.56 -22.29
N LYS A 216 4.50 3.27 -22.80
CA LYS A 216 4.76 3.08 -24.23
C LYS A 216 4.45 1.66 -24.70
N ASN A 217 4.76 0.66 -23.88
CA ASN A 217 4.47 -0.74 -24.18
C ASN A 217 4.33 -1.53 -22.87
N PRO A 218 3.11 -1.65 -22.32
CA PRO A 218 2.90 -2.37 -21.06
C PRO A 218 3.10 -3.89 -21.22
N ASN A 219 3.01 -4.41 -22.47
CA ASN A 219 3.05 -5.84 -22.77
C ASN A 219 4.47 -6.37 -23.06
N LYS A 220 5.52 -5.69 -22.58
CA LYS A 220 6.90 -6.17 -22.67
C LYS A 220 7.06 -7.51 -21.95
N SER A 221 7.95 -8.37 -22.45
CA SER A 221 8.27 -9.62 -21.77
C SER A 221 8.98 -9.36 -20.44
N LYS A 222 8.95 -10.34 -19.56
CA LYS A 222 9.69 -10.31 -18.29
C LYS A 222 11.18 -10.02 -18.48
N GLU A 223 11.82 -10.62 -19.49
CA GLU A 223 13.23 -10.41 -19.80
C GLU A 223 13.49 -9.00 -20.34
N GLU A 224 12.53 -8.42 -21.07
CA GLU A 224 12.60 -7.01 -21.46
C GLU A 224 12.54 -6.10 -20.23
N TRP A 225 11.59 -6.33 -19.32
CA TRP A 225 11.48 -5.56 -18.08
C TRP A 225 12.72 -5.68 -17.20
N LYS A 226 13.26 -6.88 -17.05
CA LYS A 226 14.54 -7.11 -16.34
C LYS A 226 15.67 -6.27 -16.91
N ARG A 227 15.72 -6.10 -18.24
CA ARG A 227 16.69 -5.20 -18.89
C ARG A 227 16.39 -3.72 -18.62
N GLU A 228 15.13 -3.29 -18.65
CA GLU A 228 14.78 -1.89 -18.35
C GLU A 228 15.15 -1.52 -16.91
N ILE A 229 14.86 -2.38 -15.92
CA ILE A 229 15.29 -2.19 -14.51
C ILE A 229 16.81 -2.14 -14.39
N LYS A 230 17.53 -3.04 -15.07
CA LYS A 230 19.00 -3.00 -15.06
C LYS A 230 19.55 -1.72 -15.71
N HIS A 231 18.90 -1.22 -16.76
CA HIS A 231 19.32 -0.02 -17.49
C HIS A 231 18.95 1.30 -16.79
N SER A 232 17.89 1.32 -15.97
CA SER A 232 17.56 2.51 -15.17
C SER A 232 18.65 2.84 -14.17
N LYS A 233 19.56 1.88 -13.90
CA LYS A 233 20.57 1.94 -12.83
C LYS A 233 19.93 2.13 -11.47
N THR A 234 18.71 1.62 -11.32
CA THR A 234 18.01 1.59 -10.04
C THR A 234 18.85 0.80 -9.07
N ASP A 235 19.02 1.37 -7.88
CA ASP A 235 19.65 0.66 -6.80
C ASP A 235 18.74 -0.53 -6.44
N PRO A 236 19.23 -1.78 -6.40
CA PRO A 236 18.50 -2.88 -5.81
C PRO A 236 17.85 -2.51 -4.47
N GLU A 237 18.53 -1.67 -3.67
CA GLU A 237 18.04 -1.17 -2.40
C GLU A 237 16.81 -0.24 -2.49
N SER A 238 16.42 0.21 -3.69
CA SER A 238 15.21 1.04 -3.90
C SER A 238 13.90 0.27 -3.81
N PHE A 239 13.95 -1.06 -3.72
CA PHE A 239 12.80 -1.93 -3.54
C PHE A 239 12.69 -2.36 -2.08
N TYR A 240 11.58 -2.00 -1.45
CA TYR A 240 11.32 -2.28 -0.04
C TYR A 240 10.28 -3.39 0.04
N VAL A 241 10.69 -4.56 0.51
CA VAL A 241 9.81 -5.72 0.75
C VAL A 241 9.46 -5.74 2.24
N THR A 242 8.22 -5.39 2.55
CA THR A 242 7.77 -5.25 3.94
C THR A 242 6.85 -6.40 4.32
N ILE A 243 7.32 -7.27 5.21
CA ILE A 243 6.61 -8.45 5.69
C ILE A 243 5.85 -8.11 6.97
N HIS A 244 4.54 -8.36 6.96
CA HIS A 244 3.65 -8.25 8.12
C HIS A 244 3.07 -9.61 8.47
N LEU A 245 3.42 -10.10 9.65
CA LEU A 245 2.82 -11.28 10.26
C LEU A 245 2.12 -10.89 11.56
N PHE A 246 1.12 -11.66 11.92
CA PHE A 246 0.30 -11.45 13.11
C PHE A 246 0.23 -12.75 13.89
N MET A 247 0.24 -12.70 15.21
CA MET A 247 -0.07 -13.89 16.02
C MET A 247 -1.46 -14.42 15.66
N GLU A 248 -1.61 -15.74 15.54
CA GLU A 248 -2.88 -16.38 15.13
C GLU A 248 -3.98 -16.20 16.19
N LYS A 249 -3.61 -16.27 17.47
CA LYS A 249 -4.56 -16.24 18.59
C LYS A 249 -4.77 -14.82 19.10
N PRO A 250 -6.03 -14.40 19.32
CA PRO A 250 -6.34 -13.15 20.00
C PRO A 250 -5.67 -13.03 21.38
N ASN A 251 -5.35 -11.80 21.79
CA ASN A 251 -4.71 -11.49 23.08
C ASN A 251 -3.39 -12.24 23.33
N THR A 252 -2.63 -12.51 22.26
CA THR A 252 -1.31 -13.14 22.33
C THR A 252 -0.27 -12.13 21.90
N GLU A 253 0.69 -11.87 22.78
CA GLU A 253 1.84 -11.01 22.47
C GLU A 253 2.70 -11.63 21.35
N PRO A 254 3.34 -10.81 20.50
CA PRO A 254 4.34 -11.28 19.54
C PRO A 254 5.39 -12.19 20.17
N ASP A 255 5.54 -13.40 19.62
CA ASP A 255 6.52 -14.36 20.13
C ASP A 255 7.92 -14.04 19.61
N LYS A 256 8.81 -13.67 20.53
CA LYS A 256 10.20 -13.32 20.21
C LYS A 256 10.99 -14.46 19.58
N SER A 257 10.74 -15.71 19.99
CA SER A 257 11.46 -16.87 19.42
C SER A 257 11.07 -17.09 17.96
N ILE A 258 9.79 -16.95 17.65
CA ILE A 258 9.29 -17.04 16.26
C ILE A 258 9.89 -15.89 15.43
N PHE A 259 9.82 -14.67 15.95
CA PHE A 259 10.38 -13.49 15.28
C PHE A 259 11.89 -13.62 15.00
N ASP A 260 12.69 -13.97 16.01
CA ASP A 260 14.13 -14.12 15.89
C ASP A 260 14.49 -15.21 14.87
N GLN A 261 13.73 -16.31 14.83
CA GLN A 261 13.91 -17.38 13.86
C GLN A 261 13.61 -16.90 12.43
N ILE A 262 12.54 -16.13 12.24
CA ILE A 262 12.19 -15.55 10.93
C ILE A 262 13.27 -14.61 10.43
N VAL A 263 13.72 -13.69 11.28
CA VAL A 263 14.80 -12.75 10.93
C VAL A 263 16.06 -13.52 10.55
N LYS A 264 16.45 -14.51 11.34
CA LYS A 264 17.64 -15.32 11.07
C LYS A 264 17.53 -16.12 9.78
N ASP A 265 16.38 -16.73 9.51
CA ASP A 265 16.15 -17.46 8.26
C ASP A 265 16.23 -16.54 7.06
N MET A 266 15.57 -15.37 7.14
CA MET A 266 15.62 -14.34 6.10
C MET A 266 17.05 -13.84 5.86
N GLU A 267 17.85 -13.61 6.90
CA GLU A 267 19.26 -13.21 6.77
C GLU A 267 20.08 -14.29 6.04
N ASN A 268 19.88 -15.58 6.36
CA ASN A 268 20.62 -16.69 5.77
C ASN A 268 20.06 -17.18 4.42
N MET A 269 18.85 -16.78 4.03
CA MET A 269 18.20 -17.25 2.81
C MET A 269 18.88 -16.69 1.56
N GLU A 270 19.28 -17.58 0.66
CA GLU A 270 19.92 -17.24 -0.61
C GLU A 270 18.93 -17.15 -1.79
N GLY A 271 19.21 -16.21 -2.69
CA GLY A 271 18.47 -16.01 -3.93
C GLY A 271 17.03 -15.53 -3.72
N LEU A 272 16.82 -14.72 -2.67
CA LEU A 272 15.72 -13.78 -2.59
C LEU A 272 15.91 -12.64 -3.58
N ALA A 273 14.83 -11.92 -3.88
CA ALA A 273 14.87 -10.83 -4.84
C ALA A 273 15.70 -9.65 -4.26
N PRO A 274 16.48 -8.92 -5.06
CA PRO A 274 17.34 -7.86 -4.54
C PRO A 274 16.55 -6.69 -3.94
N GLY A 275 16.82 -6.31 -2.69
CA GLY A 275 16.04 -5.28 -2.01
C GLY A 275 16.29 -5.18 -0.51
N GLN A 276 15.59 -4.22 0.09
CA GLN A 276 15.55 -4.01 1.53
C GLN A 276 14.34 -4.74 2.12
N TYR A 277 14.59 -5.68 3.03
CA TYR A 277 13.53 -6.45 3.67
C TYR A 277 13.30 -5.96 5.09
N SER A 278 12.03 -5.75 5.42
CA SER A 278 11.58 -5.52 6.79
C SER A 278 10.67 -6.65 7.25
N VAL A 279 10.75 -7.00 8.54
CA VAL A 279 9.88 -8.01 9.16
C VAL A 279 9.20 -7.39 10.37
N PHE A 280 7.88 -7.45 10.40
CA PHE A 280 7.04 -7.05 11.52
C PHE A 280 6.22 -8.24 12.01
N LEU A 281 6.27 -8.50 13.32
CA LEU A 281 5.39 -9.45 13.99
C LEU A 281 4.52 -8.71 15.01
N HIS A 282 3.23 -8.65 14.71
CA HIS A 282 2.20 -8.01 15.53
C HIS A 282 1.47 -9.01 16.41
N ASP A 283 0.73 -8.50 17.41
CA ASP A 283 -0.33 -9.29 18.01
C ASP A 283 -1.44 -9.57 16.97
N ASN A 284 -2.54 -10.22 17.36
CA ASN A 284 -3.60 -10.58 16.41
C ASN A 284 -4.48 -9.39 15.96
N THR A 285 -4.16 -8.15 16.31
CA THR A 285 -5.07 -7.01 16.12
C THR A 285 -4.75 -6.15 14.90
N ILE A 286 -5.77 -5.46 14.42
CA ILE A 286 -5.67 -4.41 13.42
C ILE A 286 -6.65 -3.30 13.78
N ASN A 287 -6.26 -2.05 13.59
CA ASN A 287 -7.20 -0.94 13.75
C ASN A 287 -8.14 -0.91 12.55
N LYS A 288 -9.44 -1.19 12.77
CA LYS A 288 -10.41 -1.31 11.67
C LYS A 288 -10.57 -0.03 10.84
N LYS A 289 -10.35 1.14 11.45
CA LYS A 289 -10.45 2.45 10.78
C LYS A 289 -9.24 2.75 9.92
N ALA A 290 -8.05 2.38 10.39
CA ALA A 290 -6.78 2.65 9.70
C ALA A 290 -6.33 1.53 8.76
N GLY A 291 -6.79 0.29 8.97
CA GLY A 291 -6.34 -0.86 8.19
C GLY A 291 -4.91 -1.30 8.46
N SER A 292 -4.34 -0.91 9.60
CA SER A 292 -2.97 -1.25 10.01
C SER A 292 -2.88 -1.49 11.52
N ASN A 293 -1.80 -2.17 11.94
CA ASN A 293 -1.39 -2.28 13.34
C ASN A 293 -0.20 -1.34 13.59
N SER A 294 -0.30 -0.53 14.63
CA SER A 294 0.73 0.41 15.09
C SER A 294 0.89 0.34 16.61
N GLN A 295 0.65 -0.83 17.20
CA GLN A 295 0.82 -1.03 18.63
C GLN A 295 2.31 -1.17 19.00
N GLU A 296 2.64 -0.67 20.18
CA GLU A 296 4.01 -0.63 20.72
C GLU A 296 4.63 -2.02 20.98
N ASN A 297 3.82 -3.07 21.12
CA ASN A 297 4.30 -4.43 21.37
C ASN A 297 4.78 -5.15 20.11
N THR A 298 4.64 -4.54 18.92
CA THR A 298 5.14 -5.08 17.66
C THR A 298 6.65 -5.34 17.73
N LEU A 299 7.08 -6.53 17.31
CA LEU A 299 8.49 -6.82 17.08
C LEU A 299 8.85 -6.49 15.65
N GLU A 300 9.95 -5.76 15.46
CA GLU A 300 10.35 -5.30 14.13
C GLU A 300 11.85 -5.44 13.86
N ARG A 301 12.15 -5.78 12.61
CA ARG A 301 13.47 -5.68 11.98
C ARG A 301 13.26 -4.81 10.76
N SER A 302 13.43 -3.50 10.95
CA SER A 302 13.14 -2.44 9.99
C SER A 302 14.22 -1.35 10.11
N ASP A 303 13.95 -0.13 9.63
CA ASP A 303 14.87 1.02 9.69
C ASP A 303 15.56 1.18 11.07
N PRO A 304 16.88 1.42 11.14
CA PRO A 304 17.88 1.48 10.07
C PRO A 304 18.58 0.12 9.82
N THR A 305 17.95 -0.99 10.23
CA THR A 305 18.56 -2.33 10.31
C THR A 305 17.91 -3.35 9.37
N TYR A 306 17.57 -2.92 8.15
CA TYR A 306 16.99 -3.78 7.12
C TYR A 306 17.82 -5.04 6.85
N ILE A 307 17.16 -6.09 6.41
CA ILE A 307 17.82 -7.27 5.85
C ILE A 307 18.08 -6.98 4.37
N MET A 308 19.34 -6.84 4.00
CA MET A 308 19.75 -6.50 2.63
C MET A 308 19.92 -7.76 1.77
N LYS A 309 19.43 -7.72 0.53
CA LYS A 309 19.61 -8.78 -0.48
C LYS A 309 20.09 -8.18 -1.79
N ASP A 310 21.07 -8.85 -2.40
CA ASP A 310 21.75 -8.44 -3.65
C ASP A 310 21.42 -9.37 -4.83
#